data_AF-A0A2Y9RCC9-F1
#
_entry.id   AF-A0A2Y9RCC9-F1
#
_cell.length_a   1.000
_cell.length_b   1.000
_cell.length_c   1.000
_cell.angle_alpha   90.00
_cell.angle_beta   90.00
_cell.angle_gamma   90.00
#
_symmetry.space_group_name_H-M   'P 1'
#
loop_
_entity.id
_entity.type
_entity.pdbx_description
1 polymer ?
#
loop_
_entity_poly.entity_id
_entity_poly.type
_entity_poly.pdbx_seq_one_letter_code
_entity_poly.pdbx_strand_id
1 'polypeptide(L)'
;MGIEIYWDCNLDSWFHRCQPKYSFRRLDDKTTNAALYPGYNFRYAKYYKELNFETRTLIKVFGIRFDILVFGIPRSVALNSNRVNLLCFQGGKFDIIQLIVYIGSTLSYFGLVRQSLSQALQK
;
A
#
# COMPACT_ATOMS: atom_id res chain seq x y z
N MET A 1 11.92 -10.96 -1.00
CA MET A 1 10.51 -11.43 -1.02
C MET A 1 9.63 -10.40 -0.34
N GLY A 2 8.48 -10.10 -0.92
CA GLY A 2 7.55 -9.10 -0.40
C GLY A 2 6.26 -9.76 0.03
N ILE A 3 5.82 -9.45 1.24
CA ILE A 3 4.50 -9.82 1.75
C ILE A 3 3.68 -8.55 1.74
N GLU A 4 2.71 -8.48 0.85
CA GLU A 4 1.80 -7.35 0.71
C GLU A 4 0.51 -7.67 1.45
N ILE A 5 0.19 -6.87 2.46
CA ILE A 5 -1.03 -7.00 3.26
C ILE A 5 -1.93 -5.82 2.91
N TYR A 6 -3.02 -6.10 2.20
CA TYR A 6 -3.96 -5.08 1.77
C TYR A 6 -5.21 -5.08 2.63
N TRP A 7 -5.49 -3.93 3.23
CA TRP A 7 -6.69 -3.67 4.03
C TRP A 7 -7.65 -2.79 3.25
N ASP A 8 -8.73 -3.41 2.76
CA ASP A 8 -9.88 -2.71 2.19
C ASP A 8 -11.03 -2.81 3.18
N CYS A 9 -11.19 -1.76 3.97
CA CYS A 9 -12.22 -1.69 4.98
C CYS A 9 -13.34 -0.77 4.50
N ASN A 10 -14.59 -1.21 4.64
CA ASN A 10 -15.74 -0.33 4.67
C ASN A 10 -16.20 -0.20 6.13
N LEU A 11 -16.24 1.02 6.66
CA LEU A 11 -16.62 1.32 8.04
C LEU A 11 -18.10 1.70 8.16
N ASP A 12 -18.89 1.57 7.08
CA ASP A 12 -20.33 1.72 7.13
C ASP A 12 -20.94 0.63 8.02
N SER A 13 -21.78 1.06 8.97
CA SER A 13 -22.37 0.22 10.04
C SER A 13 -23.11 -1.02 9.53
N TRP A 14 -23.48 -1.06 8.25
CA TRP A 14 -24.26 -2.14 7.63
C TRP A 14 -23.40 -3.15 6.86
N PHE A 15 -22.13 -2.84 6.59
CA PHE A 15 -21.23 -3.69 5.81
C PHE A 15 -19.82 -3.75 6.43
N HIS A 16 -19.74 -4.10 7.71
CA HIS A 16 -18.47 -4.39 8.38
C HIS A 16 -17.82 -5.66 7.83
N ARG A 17 -17.06 -5.54 6.75
CA ARG A 17 -16.15 -6.58 6.26
C ARG A 17 -14.76 -5.99 6.13
N CYS A 18 -13.97 -6.12 7.20
CA CYS A 18 -12.55 -5.83 7.22
C CYS A 18 -11.80 -7.15 7.27
N GLN A 19 -11.33 -7.65 6.13
CA GLN A 19 -10.49 -8.82 6.06
C GLN A 19 -9.20 -8.48 5.30
N PRO A 20 -8.02 -8.79 5.86
CA PRO A 20 -6.76 -8.56 5.18
C PRO A 20 -6.65 -9.48 3.96
N LYS A 21 -6.25 -8.92 2.82
CA LYS A 21 -5.86 -9.68 1.64
C LYS A 21 -4.35 -9.80 1.62
N TYR A 22 -3.85 -11.03 1.63
CA TYR A 22 -2.42 -11.32 1.56
C TYR A 22 -2.00 -11.59 0.12
N SER A 23 -0.93 -10.93 -0.33
CA SER A 23 -0.29 -11.15 -1.63
C SER A 23 1.21 -11.32 -1.42
N PHE A 24 1.82 -12.18 -2.23
CA PHE A 24 3.25 -12.44 -2.20
C PHE A 24 3.85 -12.03 -3.53
N ARG A 25 4.84 -11.14 -3.48
CA ARG A 25 5.55 -10.69 -4.69
C ARG A 25 7.04 -10.88 -4.52
N ARG A 26 7.70 -11.43 -5.54
CA ARG A 26 9.16 -11.44 -5.59
C ARG A 26 9.63 -10.03 -5.95
N LEU A 27 10.34 -9.37 -5.03
CA LEU A 27 10.92 -8.04 -5.26
C LEU A 27 12.28 -8.08 -5.98
N ASP A 28 12.86 -9.27 -6.16
CA ASP A 28 14.13 -9.39 -6.85
C ASP A 28 13.92 -9.17 -8.35
N ASP A 29 14.73 -8.29 -8.93
CA ASP A 29 14.68 -7.95 -10.34
C ASP A 29 15.07 -9.17 -11.18
N LYS A 30 14.12 -9.74 -11.93
CA LYS A 30 14.31 -10.94 -12.76
C LYS A 30 15.30 -10.69 -13.92
N THR A 31 15.59 -9.41 -14.19
CA THR A 31 16.25 -8.90 -15.39
C THR A 31 17.62 -8.27 -15.15
N THR A 32 18.01 -8.04 -13.89
CA THR A 32 19.40 -7.64 -13.62
C THR A 32 20.30 -8.83 -13.91
N ASN A 33 21.20 -8.66 -14.89
CA ASN A 33 22.16 -9.67 -15.32
C ASN A 33 22.65 -10.48 -14.12
N ALA A 34 22.47 -11.81 -14.16
CA ALA A 34 22.81 -12.73 -13.08
C ALA A 34 24.27 -12.60 -12.57
N ALA A 35 25.11 -11.88 -13.31
CA ALA A 35 26.49 -11.54 -12.99
C ALA A 35 26.68 -10.35 -12.02
N LEU A 36 25.72 -9.43 -11.88
CA LEU A 36 25.94 -8.21 -11.10
C LEU A 36 25.75 -8.44 -9.58
N TYR A 37 24.65 -9.07 -9.15
CA TYR A 37 24.48 -9.51 -7.75
C TYR A 37 23.42 -10.64 -7.68
N PRO A 38 23.81 -11.93 -7.63
CA PRO A 38 22.86 -13.06 -7.69
C PRO A 38 21.97 -13.23 -6.45
N GLY A 39 21.97 -12.28 -5.51
CA GLY A 39 21.15 -12.32 -4.31
C GLY A 39 21.50 -11.26 -3.27
N TYR A 40 20.69 -11.17 -2.21
CA TYR A 40 20.91 -10.27 -1.09
C TYR A 40 22.05 -10.79 -0.19
N ASN A 41 23.12 -10.01 -0.07
CA ASN A 41 24.27 -10.33 0.78
C ASN A 41 24.58 -9.17 1.72
N PHE A 42 24.98 -9.50 2.94
CA PHE A 42 25.46 -8.53 3.90
C PHE A 42 26.77 -9.02 4.53
N ARG A 43 27.68 -8.08 4.78
CA ARG A 43 28.94 -8.35 5.48
C ARG A 43 28.87 -7.67 6.83
N TYR A 44 29.22 -8.40 7.89
CA TYR A 44 29.40 -7.84 9.21
C TYR A 44 30.71 -8.34 9.80
N ALA A 45 31.32 -7.54 10.66
CA ALA A 45 32.58 -7.88 11.31
C ALA A 45 32.35 -8.06 12.81
N LYS A 46 32.93 -9.10 13.39
CA LYS A 46 33.06 -9.27 14.83
C LYS A 46 34.46 -8.79 15.22
N TYR A 47 34.53 -7.74 16.03
CA TYR A 47 35.78 -7.18 16.52
C TYR A 47 36.05 -7.73 17.92
N TYR A 48 37.27 -8.16 18.18
CA TYR A 48 37.71 -8.61 19.49
C TYR A 48 39.17 -8.24 19.71
N LYS A 49 39.60 -8.24 20.98
CA LYS A 49 40.96 -7.89 21.37
C LYS A 49 41.59 -9.12 21.98
N GLU A 50 42.63 -9.64 21.34
CA GLU A 50 43.36 -10.82 21.79
C GLU A 50 44.79 -10.41 22.12
N LEU A 51 45.19 -10.55 23.39
CA LEU A 51 46.54 -10.19 23.86
C LEU A 51 46.98 -8.76 23.46
N ASN A 52 46.09 -7.78 23.63
CA ASN A 52 46.26 -6.37 23.22
C ASN A 52 46.29 -6.07 21.70
N PHE A 53 46.18 -7.07 20.84
CA PHE A 53 46.02 -6.88 19.40
C PHE A 53 44.55 -6.79 19.01
N GLU A 54 44.20 -5.79 18.19
CA GLU A 54 42.86 -5.68 17.62
C GLU A 54 42.71 -6.64 16.44
N THR A 55 41.83 -7.61 16.60
CA THR A 55 41.52 -8.62 15.58
C THR A 55 40.05 -8.52 15.17
N ARG A 56 39.77 -8.94 13.92
CA ARG A 56 38.41 -8.95 13.39
C ARG A 56 38.13 -10.19 12.58
N THR A 57 36.96 -10.79 12.78
CA THR A 57 36.42 -11.81 11.88
C THR A 57 35.38 -11.18 10.96
N LEU A 58 35.65 -11.15 9.65
CA LEU A 58 34.70 -10.70 8.65
C LEU A 58 33.83 -11.87 8.20
N ILE A 59 32.52 -11.71 8.32
CA ILE A 59 31.54 -12.73 7.96
C ILE A 59 30.69 -12.20 6.80
N LYS A 60 30.57 -13.00 5.74
CA LYS A 60 29.70 -12.74 4.59
C LYS A 60 28.50 -13.68 4.65
N VAL A 61 27.30 -13.12 4.77
CA VAL A 61 26.04 -13.88 4.85
C VAL A 61 25.24 -13.66 3.58
N PHE A 62 24.63 -14.75 3.11
CA PHE A 62 23.67 -14.76 2.02
C PHE A 62 22.32 -15.17 2.58
N GLY A 63 21.26 -14.45 2.24
CA GLY A 63 19.94 -14.71 2.78
C GLY A 63 18.83 -14.08 1.95
N ILE A 64 17.60 -14.42 2.29
CA ILE A 64 16.41 -13.82 1.68
C ILE A 64 15.90 -12.75 2.63
N ARG A 65 15.77 -11.52 2.14
CA ARG A 65 15.09 -10.44 2.86
C ARG A 65 13.58 -10.53 2.63
N PHE A 66 12.81 -10.47 3.70
CA PHE A 66 11.36 -10.37 3.66
C PHE A 66 10.96 -8.92 3.98
N ASP A 67 10.37 -8.24 3.00
CA ASP A 67 9.80 -6.92 3.21
C ASP A 67 8.29 -7.07 3.41
N ILE A 68 7.77 -6.59 4.53
CA ILE A 68 6.34 -6.60 4.84
C ILE A 68 5.78 -5.23 4.47
N LEU A 69 4.97 -5.18 3.42
CA LEU A 69 4.34 -3.96 2.94
C LEU A 69 2.87 -4.00 3.35
N VAL A 70 2.47 -3.06 4.22
CA VAL A 70 1.07 -2.92 4.63
C VAL A 70 0.46 -1.76 3.87
N PHE A 71 -0.57 -2.04 3.10
CA PHE A 71 -1.31 -1.07 2.31
C PHE A 71 -2.75 -0.98 2.82
N GLY A 72 -3.29 0.23 2.83
CA GLY A 72 -4.71 0.47 3.08
C GLY A 72 -5.15 1.71 2.32
N ILE A 73 -6.42 1.79 1.97
CA ILE A 73 -7.01 3.03 1.43
C ILE A 73 -7.53 3.85 2.63
N PRO A 74 -6.87 4.95 3.03
CA PRO A 74 -7.48 5.88 3.96
C PRO A 74 -8.60 6.63 3.23
N ARG A 75 -9.86 6.40 3.59
CA ARG A 75 -10.99 7.17 3.04
C ARG A 75 -11.58 8.17 4.04
N SER A 76 -10.92 8.40 5.17
CA SER A 76 -11.16 9.54 6.07
C SER A 76 -10.01 9.71 7.08
N VAL A 77 -9.66 10.95 7.43
CA VAL A 77 -8.78 11.28 8.57
C VAL A 77 -9.65 11.39 9.83
N ALA A 78 -9.47 10.49 10.80
CA ALA A 78 -10.01 10.68 12.14
C ALA A 78 -8.90 11.21 13.06
N LEU A 79 -8.98 12.49 13.43
CA LEU A 79 -8.17 13.03 14.52
C LEU A 79 -8.78 12.54 15.84
N ASN A 80 -8.31 11.40 16.35
CA ASN A 80 -8.52 11.05 17.75
C ASN A 80 -7.17 10.93 18.46
N SER A 81 -6.96 11.85 19.41
CA SER A 81 -5.69 12.18 20.03
C SER A 81 -5.17 11.17 21.06
N ASN A 82 -5.65 9.92 21.17
CA ASN A 82 -5.31 9.11 22.37
C ASN A 82 -5.21 7.57 22.23
N ARG A 83 -4.81 6.97 21.10
CA ARG A 83 -4.34 5.55 21.09
C ARG A 83 -3.26 5.28 20.05
N VAL A 84 -2.09 4.79 20.51
CA VAL A 84 -0.88 4.58 19.68
C VAL A 84 -0.85 3.22 18.97
N ASN A 85 -1.80 2.31 19.19
CA ASN A 85 -1.82 1.03 18.46
C ASN A 85 -3.24 0.63 18.07
N LEU A 86 -3.65 1.01 16.86
CA LEU A 86 -4.63 0.25 16.07
C LEU A 86 -4.41 0.59 14.60
N LEU A 87 -3.58 -0.22 13.91
CA LEU A 87 -3.45 -0.17 12.45
C LEU A 87 -4.71 -0.77 11.81
N CYS A 88 -5.82 -0.06 11.94
CA CYS A 88 -6.92 -0.09 11.00
C CYS A 88 -6.94 1.29 10.35
N PHE A 89 -6.33 1.43 9.16
CA PHE A 89 -6.54 2.61 8.34
C PHE A 89 -8.05 2.71 8.09
N GLN A 90 -8.69 3.72 8.67
CA GLN A 90 -10.14 3.84 8.71
C GLN A 90 -10.73 3.83 7.30
N GLY A 91 -11.45 2.73 7.06
CA GLY A 91 -12.29 2.51 5.91
C GLY A 91 -13.41 3.54 5.79
N GLY A 92 -13.94 3.70 4.59
CA GLY A 92 -14.90 4.75 4.26
C GLY A 92 -16.09 4.80 5.21
N LYS A 93 -16.48 6.02 5.56
CA LYS A 93 -17.75 6.35 6.21
C LYS A 93 -18.55 7.15 5.18
N PHE A 94 -19.82 6.83 4.98
CA PHE A 94 -20.70 7.57 4.09
C PHE A 94 -20.62 9.09 4.34
N ASP A 95 -20.22 9.86 3.32
CA ASP A 95 -20.17 11.33 3.33
C ASP A 95 -21.22 11.90 2.37
N ILE A 96 -22.15 12.67 2.94
CA ILE A 96 -23.26 13.29 2.21
C ILE A 96 -22.78 14.34 1.21
N ILE A 97 -21.65 15.01 1.47
CA ILE A 97 -21.07 16.02 0.57
C ILE A 97 -20.63 15.35 -0.71
N GLN A 98 -19.94 14.21 -0.60
CA GLN A 98 -19.50 13.43 -1.76
C GLN A 98 -20.67 12.90 -2.59
N LEU A 99 -21.78 12.53 -1.93
CA LEU A 99 -23.01 12.14 -2.61
C LEU A 99 -23.64 13.29 -3.40
N ILE A 100 -23.74 14.49 -2.82
CA ILE A 100 -24.32 15.66 -3.50
C ILE A 100 -23.49 16.05 -4.72
N VAL A 101 -22.16 16.04 -4.61
CA VAL A 101 -21.24 16.32 -5.74
C VAL A 101 -21.40 15.28 -6.85
N TYR A 102 -21.55 14.00 -6.48
CA TYR A 102 -21.79 12.93 -7.45
C TYR A 102 -23.13 13.09 -8.18
N ILE A 103 -24.20 13.44 -7.47
CA ILE A 103 -25.52 13.69 -8.08
C ILE A 103 -25.48 14.93 -8.99
N GLY A 104 -24.84 16.03 -8.56
CA GLY A 104 -24.71 17.23 -9.38
C GLY A 104 -23.91 17.00 -10.68
N SER A 105 -22.84 16.21 -10.61
CA SER A 105 -22.06 15.84 -11.80
C SER A 105 -22.87 14.97 -12.77
N THR A 106 -23.58 13.95 -12.27
CA THR A 106 -24.40 13.05 -13.12
C THR A 106 -25.56 13.77 -13.80
N LEU A 107 -26.24 14.69 -13.12
CA LEU A 107 -27.29 15.53 -13.72
C LEU A 107 -26.78 16.39 -14.88
N SER A 108 -25.55 16.89 -14.78
CA SER A 108 -24.91 17.68 -15.84
C SER A 108 -24.70 16.85 -17.11
N TYR A 109 -24.33 15.57 -16.98
CA TYR A 109 -24.22 14.65 -18.13
C TYR A 109 -25.57 14.40 -18.81
N PHE A 110 -26.66 14.26 -18.05
CA PHE A 110 -28.00 14.11 -18.63
C PHE A 110 -28.42 15.33 -19.45
N GLY A 111 -28.07 16.54 -19.01
CA GLY A 111 -28.30 17.77 -19.77
C GLY A 111 -27.58 17.77 -21.12
N LEU A 112 -26.30 17.39 -21.13
CA LEU A 112 -25.50 17.28 -22.35
C LEU A 112 -26.03 16.22 -23.31
N VAL A 113 -26.45 15.06 -22.81
CA VAL A 113 -27.06 14.00 -23.63
C VAL A 113 -28.35 14.52 -24.26
N ARG A 114 -29.21 15.20 -23.50
CA ARG A 114 -30.46 15.76 -24.05
C ARG A 114 -30.19 16.82 -25.13
N GLN A 115 -29.21 17.69 -24.91
CA GLN A 115 -28.86 18.74 -25.87
C GLN A 115 -28.26 18.17 -27.15
N SER A 116 -27.33 17.23 -27.04
CA SER A 116 -26.75 16.54 -28.21
C SER A 116 -27.79 15.73 -28.97
N LEU A 117 -28.74 15.07 -28.29
CA LEU A 117 -29.84 14.37 -28.96
C LEU A 117 -30.76 15.35 -29.71
N SER A 118 -31.05 16.51 -29.12
CA SER A 118 -31.86 17.53 -29.79
C SER A 118 -31.19 18.11 -31.04
N GLN A 119 -29.86 18.30 -31.00
CA GLN A 119 -29.08 18.74 -32.17
C GLN A 119 -28.98 17.66 -33.25
N ALA A 120 -28.91 16.39 -32.86
CA ALA A 120 -28.90 15.25 -33.80
C ALA A 120 -30.26 15.02 -34.46
N LEU A 121 -31.37 15.32 -33.78
CA LEU A 121 -32.73 15.23 -34.34
C LEU A 121 -33.11 16.45 -35.21
N GLN A 122 -32.41 17.57 -35.07
CA GLN A 122 -32.58 18.77 -35.89
C GLN A 122 -31.69 18.80 -37.15
N LYS A 123 -31.00 17.70 -37.46
CA LYS A 123 -30.14 17.53 -38.63
C LYS A 123 -30.69 16.41 -39.52
#